data_AF-A0A536JJ83-F1
#
_entry.id   AF-A0A536JJ83-F1
#
_cell.length_a   1.000
_cell.length_b   1.000
_cell.length_c   1.000
_cell.angle_alpha   90.00
_cell.angle_beta   90.00
_cell.angle_gamma   90.00
#
_symmetry.space_group_name_H-M   'P 1'
#
loop_
_entity.id
_entity.type
_entity.pdbx_description
1 polymer ?
#
loop_
_entity_poly.entity_id
_entity_poly.type
_entity_poly.pdbx_seq_one_letter_code
_entity_poly.pdbx_strand_id
1 'polypeptide(L)'
;METAHEADVRDLEKFGYKQELRRALGVYSSFAVAFSYISPSIILGIALAGPFFWWSWPIVVIGQLIIALNFAEVSSHFPVAGSVYQWTKYLSNRTYSWFTGWIYLFAGVLTVAAVVATVPLVLIPLLNNMGMNIGTDPDTNRNVAALVLLSTTLLSIFGVRLVAIVNNTGVVFEILGMVVFALVLVLFYHHQSVAVFADTSYLGTSNQTGTFLAAMFMSLFVI
;
A
#
# COMPACT_ATOMS: atom_id res chain seq x y z
N MET A 1 -0.38 -27.72 28.54
CA MET A 1 0.02 -27.09 27.27
C MET A 1 -0.69 -25.77 27.21
N GLU A 2 0.03 -24.67 27.41
CA GLU A 2 -0.53 -23.31 27.35
C GLU A 2 -0.91 -23.03 25.89
N THR A 3 -2.13 -22.61 25.63
CA THR A 3 -2.56 -22.30 24.26
C THR A 3 -1.86 -21.02 23.80
N ALA A 4 -1.52 -20.89 22.51
CA ALA A 4 -0.86 -19.68 21.99
C ALA A 4 -1.64 -18.38 22.31
N HIS A 5 -2.96 -18.50 22.56
CA HIS A 5 -3.79 -17.41 23.01
C HIS A 5 -3.48 -16.92 24.43
N GLU A 6 -3.22 -17.84 25.37
CA GLU A 6 -2.93 -17.52 26.77
C GLU A 6 -1.54 -16.90 26.96
N ALA A 7 -0.55 -17.39 26.19
CA ALA A 7 0.79 -16.84 26.16
C ALA A 7 0.80 -15.37 25.67
N ASP A 8 0.09 -15.07 24.58
CA ASP A 8 0.00 -13.71 24.04
C ASP A 8 -0.75 -12.75 24.98
N VAL A 9 -1.80 -13.21 25.66
CA VAL A 9 -2.54 -12.39 26.63
C VAL A 9 -1.63 -12.02 27.81
N ARG A 10 -0.85 -12.98 28.32
CA ARG A 10 0.15 -12.72 29.36
C ARG A 10 1.23 -11.73 28.91
N ASP A 11 1.67 -11.81 27.66
CA ASP A 11 2.66 -10.88 27.13
C ASP A 11 2.11 -9.46 27.00
N LEU A 12 0.84 -9.30 26.61
CA LEU A 12 0.15 -7.99 26.61
C LEU A 12 -0.02 -7.41 28.01
N GLU A 13 -0.34 -8.26 29.00
CA GLU A 13 -0.48 -7.84 30.40
C GLU A 13 0.83 -7.32 30.99
N LYS A 14 1.99 -7.84 30.56
CA LYS A 14 3.32 -7.31 30.96
C LYS A 14 3.51 -5.85 30.53
N PHE A 15 2.82 -5.41 29.47
CA PHE A 15 2.86 -4.02 28.98
C PHE A 15 1.75 -3.14 29.56
N GLY A 16 0.93 -3.66 30.50
CA GLY A 16 -0.23 -2.96 31.06
C GLY A 16 -1.36 -2.75 30.05
N TYR A 17 -1.36 -3.51 28.94
CA TYR A 17 -2.37 -3.41 27.89
C TYR A 17 -3.40 -4.52 28.02
N LYS A 18 -4.66 -4.14 28.31
CA LYS A 18 -5.77 -5.08 28.27
C LYS A 18 -6.20 -5.28 26.81
N GLN A 19 -6.29 -6.52 26.35
CA GLN A 19 -6.71 -6.82 24.98
C GLN A 19 -8.20 -6.47 24.79
N GLU A 20 -8.50 -5.30 24.21
CA GLU A 20 -9.87 -4.84 23.95
C GLU A 20 -10.39 -5.19 22.55
N LEU A 21 -9.48 -5.36 21.57
CA LEU A 21 -9.84 -5.71 20.21
C LEU A 21 -9.88 -7.24 20.02
N ARG A 22 -11.04 -7.73 19.54
CA ARG A 22 -11.20 -9.14 19.16
C ARG A 22 -10.32 -9.41 17.94
N ARG A 23 -9.41 -10.39 18.02
CA ARG A 23 -8.56 -10.82 16.89
C ARG A 23 -9.45 -11.25 15.73
N ALA A 24 -9.58 -10.37 14.74
CA ALA A 24 -10.43 -10.57 13.58
C ALA A 24 -9.63 -10.84 12.29
N LEU A 25 -8.34 -10.48 12.28
CA LEU A 25 -7.43 -10.64 11.15
C LEU A 25 -6.49 -11.81 11.41
N GLY A 26 -6.50 -12.80 10.51
CA GLY A 26 -5.48 -13.84 10.47
C GLY A 26 -4.26 -13.39 9.67
N VAL A 27 -3.24 -14.25 9.57
CA VAL A 27 -1.98 -13.96 8.85
C VAL A 27 -2.24 -13.50 7.40
N TYR A 28 -3.10 -14.23 6.68
CA TYR A 28 -3.46 -13.86 5.31
C TYR A 28 -4.18 -12.52 5.24
N SER A 29 -5.09 -12.22 6.17
CA SER A 29 -5.77 -10.92 6.18
C SER A 29 -4.80 -9.77 6.48
N SER A 30 -3.81 -9.98 7.34
CA SER A 30 -2.76 -8.98 7.59
C SER A 30 -1.88 -8.76 6.37
N PHE A 31 -1.49 -9.83 5.66
CA PHE A 31 -0.78 -9.73 4.38
C PHE A 31 -1.62 -9.00 3.34
N ALA A 32 -2.88 -9.40 3.16
CA ALA A 32 -3.77 -8.79 2.20
C ALA A 32 -3.98 -7.31 2.50
N VAL A 33 -4.07 -6.92 3.78
CA VAL A 33 -4.17 -5.50 4.15
C VAL A 33 -2.91 -4.76 3.72
N ALA A 34 -1.71 -5.28 4.03
CA ALA A 34 -0.46 -4.65 3.61
C ALA A 34 -0.32 -4.57 2.07
N PHE A 35 -0.71 -5.62 1.36
CA PHE A 35 -0.68 -5.68 -0.10
C PHE A 35 -1.60 -4.63 -0.74
N SER A 36 -2.82 -4.45 -0.23
CA SER A 36 -3.77 -3.47 -0.76
C SER A 36 -3.35 -2.00 -0.59
N TYR A 37 -2.31 -1.71 0.20
CA TYR A 37 -1.74 -0.36 0.28
C TYR A 37 -0.77 -0.06 -0.88
N ILE A 38 -0.34 -1.07 -1.62
CA ILE A 38 0.58 -0.90 -2.76
C ILE A 38 -0.25 -0.55 -3.99
N SER A 39 0.14 0.53 -4.69
CA SER A 39 -0.49 0.92 -5.94
C SER A 39 0.49 0.72 -7.08
N PRO A 40 0.27 -0.24 -8.00
CA PRO A 40 1.22 -0.55 -9.07
C PRO A 40 1.22 0.56 -10.14
N SER A 41 1.86 1.70 -9.86
CA SER A 41 2.03 2.81 -10.80
C SER A 41 3.42 2.80 -11.43
N ILE A 42 3.54 2.17 -12.59
CA ILE A 42 4.81 2.07 -13.34
C ILE A 42 5.03 3.23 -14.32
N ILE A 43 3.99 4.03 -14.59
CA ILE A 43 3.97 5.00 -15.70
C ILE A 43 5.06 6.05 -15.54
N LEU A 44 5.17 6.65 -14.35
CA LEU A 44 6.15 7.71 -14.10
C LEU A 44 7.59 7.18 -14.06
N GLY A 45 7.81 5.97 -13.54
CA GLY A 45 9.14 5.33 -13.53
C GLY A 45 9.65 5.06 -14.95
N ILE A 46 8.78 4.51 -15.81
CA ILE A 46 9.08 4.29 -17.23
C ILE A 46 9.24 5.63 -17.97
N ALA A 47 8.44 6.65 -17.65
CA ALA A 47 8.58 7.97 -18.28
C ALA A 47 9.93 8.63 -17.98
N LEU A 48 10.53 8.37 -16.82
CA LEU A 48 11.81 8.96 -16.40
C LEU A 48 13.02 8.19 -16.91
N ALA A 49 13.07 6.86 -16.69
CA ALA A 49 14.25 6.06 -17.01
C ALA A 49 14.03 5.05 -18.14
N GLY A 50 12.86 5.09 -18.79
CA GLY A 50 12.50 4.12 -19.81
C GLY A 50 12.48 2.70 -19.23
N PRO A 51 12.76 1.70 -20.07
CA PRO A 51 12.79 0.29 -19.67
C PRO A 51 13.93 -0.04 -18.69
N PHE A 52 14.99 0.78 -18.65
CA PHE A 52 16.09 0.65 -17.68
C PHE A 52 15.62 0.84 -16.22
N PHE A 53 14.45 1.46 -16.01
CA PHE A 53 13.77 1.56 -14.71
C PHE A 53 13.67 0.21 -13.98
N TRP A 54 13.54 -0.89 -14.70
CA TRP A 54 13.47 -2.24 -14.13
C TRP A 54 14.62 -2.55 -13.15
N TRP A 55 15.83 -2.08 -13.43
CA TRP A 55 17.01 -2.33 -12.60
C TRP A 55 16.99 -1.61 -11.26
N SER A 56 16.14 -0.60 -11.12
CA SER A 56 15.95 0.06 -9.82
C SER A 56 15.17 -0.82 -8.84
N TRP A 57 14.38 -1.79 -9.31
CA TRP A 57 13.48 -2.57 -8.46
C TRP A 57 14.23 -3.49 -7.50
N PRO A 58 15.21 -4.33 -7.91
CA PRO A 58 15.94 -5.17 -6.98
C PRO A 58 16.65 -4.37 -5.88
N ILE A 59 17.18 -3.19 -6.23
CA ILE A 59 17.86 -2.30 -5.28
C ILE A 59 16.88 -1.81 -4.21
N VAL A 60 15.70 -1.33 -4.65
CA VAL A 60 14.66 -0.84 -3.74
C VAL A 60 14.06 -1.97 -2.91
N VAL A 61 13.81 -3.15 -3.49
CA VAL A 61 13.35 -4.35 -2.76
C VAL A 61 14.30 -4.68 -1.62
N ILE A 62 15.62 -4.70 -1.87
CA ILE A 62 16.61 -5.00 -0.83
C ILE A 62 16.54 -3.94 0.29
N GLY A 63 16.47 -2.66 -0.06
CA GLY A 63 16.33 -1.57 0.92
C GLY A 63 15.06 -1.70 1.76
N GLN A 64 13.92 -1.96 1.13
CA GLN A 64 12.64 -2.16 1.80
C GLN A 64 12.64 -3.40 2.69
N LEU A 65 13.28 -4.50 2.28
CA LEU A 65 13.42 -5.71 3.10
C LEU A 65 14.22 -5.45 4.37
N ILE A 66 15.30 -4.66 4.31
CA ILE A 66 16.06 -4.28 5.50
C ILE A 66 15.17 -3.49 6.47
N ILE A 67 14.40 -2.52 5.97
CA ILE A 67 13.45 -1.76 6.79
C ILE A 67 12.38 -2.68 7.38
N ALA A 68 11.81 -3.58 6.58
CA ALA A 68 10.80 -4.54 7.02
C ALA A 68 11.32 -5.49 8.11
N LEU A 69 12.57 -5.93 8.03
CA LEU A 69 13.20 -6.76 9.06
C LEU A 69 13.33 -6.01 10.40
N ASN A 70 13.69 -4.73 10.36
CA ASN A 70 13.73 -3.89 11.57
C ASN A 70 12.32 -3.79 12.20
N PHE A 71 11.28 -3.56 11.38
CA PHE A 71 9.91 -3.54 11.87
C PHE A 71 9.44 -4.88 12.41
N ALA A 72 9.86 -5.99 11.79
CA ALA A 72 9.56 -7.33 12.26
C ALA A 72 10.13 -7.56 13.68
N GLU A 73 11.38 -7.18 13.91
CA GLU A 73 12.03 -7.28 15.23
C GLU A 73 11.35 -6.42 16.30
N VAL A 74 10.98 -5.17 15.97
CA VAL A 74 10.25 -4.30 16.91
C VAL A 74 8.87 -4.86 17.21
N SER A 75 8.16 -5.35 16.19
CA SER A 75 6.80 -5.90 16.35
C SER A 75 6.76 -7.18 17.18
N SER A 76 7.83 -8.00 17.15
CA SER A 76 7.92 -9.22 17.97
C SER A 76 8.21 -8.91 19.44
N HIS A 77 8.92 -7.81 19.73
CA HIS A 77 9.21 -7.39 21.10
C HIS A 77 8.05 -6.61 21.74
N PHE A 78 7.32 -5.83 20.94
CA PHE A 78 6.22 -4.99 21.41
C PHE A 78 4.92 -5.30 20.64
N PRO A 79 4.25 -6.44 20.93
CA PRO A 79 3.02 -6.86 20.26
C PRO A 79 1.78 -6.03 20.73
N VAL A 80 1.95 -4.73 20.95
CA VAL A 80 0.92 -3.82 21.48
C VAL A 80 0.19 -3.12 20.34
N ALA A 81 -1.14 -3.02 20.43
CA ALA A 81 -1.94 -2.32 19.43
C ALA A 81 -1.63 -0.80 19.44
N GLY A 82 -1.29 -0.26 18.27
CA GLY A 82 -0.91 1.15 18.09
C GLY A 82 0.41 1.39 17.37
N SER A 83 1.10 0.32 16.92
CA SER A 83 2.25 0.38 16.00
C SER A 83 3.30 1.40 16.45
N VAL A 84 3.82 2.21 15.51
CA VAL A 84 4.90 3.18 15.71
C VAL A 84 4.65 4.16 16.86
N TYR A 85 3.39 4.55 17.11
CA TYR A 85 3.05 5.44 18.23
C TYR A 85 3.29 4.79 19.59
N GLN A 86 2.97 3.49 19.73
CA GLN A 86 3.22 2.77 20.97
C GLN A 86 4.69 2.37 21.10
N TRP A 87 5.33 1.93 20.02
CA TRP A 87 6.74 1.56 20.05
C TRP A 87 7.62 2.73 20.49
N THR A 88 7.32 3.95 20.03
CA THR A 88 8.04 5.16 20.45
C THR A 88 7.87 5.51 21.93
N LYS A 89 6.81 5.06 22.62
CA LYS A 89 6.69 5.23 24.07
C LYS A 89 7.65 4.34 24.85
N TYR A 90 7.93 3.15 24.33
CA TYR A 90 8.82 2.19 24.98
C TYR A 90 10.29 2.40 24.60
N LEU A 91 10.57 2.87 23.38
CA LEU A 91 11.92 3.04 22.85
C LEU A 91 12.51 4.45 23.06
N SER A 92 11.67 5.45 23.33
CA SER A 92 12.07 6.86 23.37
C SER A 92 11.32 7.62 24.48
N ASN A 93 11.07 8.90 24.26
CA ASN A 93 10.53 9.85 25.22
C ASN A 93 9.07 10.14 24.89
N ARG A 94 8.28 10.53 25.90
CA ARG A 94 6.86 10.89 25.73
C ARG A 94 6.63 11.98 24.66
N THR A 95 7.56 12.92 24.54
CA THR A 95 7.53 13.98 23.52
C THR A 95 7.58 13.41 22.10
N TYR A 96 8.49 12.48 21.82
CA TYR A 96 8.60 11.87 20.49
C TYR A 96 7.38 11.04 20.15
N SER A 97 6.86 10.25 21.10
CA SER A 97 5.61 9.51 20.89
C SER A 97 4.44 10.44 20.56
N TRP A 98 4.34 11.62 21.21
CA TRP A 98 3.30 12.60 20.88
C TRP A 98 3.39 13.08 19.43
N PHE A 99 4.58 13.49 18.98
CA PHE A 99 4.79 13.90 17.59
C PHE A 99 4.54 12.76 16.60
N THR A 100 5.03 11.55 16.89
CA THR A 100 4.78 10.35 16.08
C THR A 100 3.29 10.07 15.95
N GLY A 101 2.51 10.24 17.02
CA GLY A 101 1.05 10.08 16.99
C GLY A 101 0.37 11.06 16.04
N TRP A 102 0.75 12.34 16.09
CA TRP A 102 0.22 13.36 15.17
C TRP A 102 0.60 13.12 13.74
N ILE A 103 1.88 12.81 13.47
CA ILE A 103 2.36 12.49 12.13
C ILE A 103 1.58 11.29 11.57
N TYR A 104 1.39 10.25 12.39
CA TYR A 104 0.63 9.06 11.99
C TYR A 104 -0.83 9.38 11.67
N LEU A 105 -1.48 10.23 12.47
CA LEU A 105 -2.85 10.69 12.23
C LEU A 105 -2.95 11.46 10.90
N PHE A 106 -2.09 12.46 10.70
CA PHE A 106 -2.09 13.25 9.46
C PHE A 106 -1.77 12.40 8.23
N ALA A 107 -0.79 11.50 8.34
CA ALA A 107 -0.49 10.55 7.28
C ALA A 107 -1.73 9.71 6.92
N GLY A 108 -2.42 9.16 7.92
CA GLY A 108 -3.66 8.41 7.69
C GLY A 108 -4.75 9.23 6.99
N VAL A 109 -4.99 10.47 7.44
CA VAL A 109 -5.97 11.37 6.82
C VAL A 109 -5.60 11.70 5.37
N LEU A 110 -4.33 12.02 5.11
CA LEU A 110 -3.83 12.32 3.77
C LEU A 110 -3.92 11.11 2.84
N THR A 111 -3.59 9.91 3.32
CA THR A 111 -3.72 8.67 2.54
C THR A 111 -5.17 8.42 2.14
N VAL A 112 -6.12 8.51 3.09
CA VAL A 112 -7.55 8.32 2.78
C VAL A 112 -8.05 9.39 1.81
N ALA A 113 -7.68 10.65 2.02
CA ALA A 113 -8.06 11.75 1.13
C ALA A 113 -7.51 11.57 -0.30
N ALA A 114 -6.24 11.17 -0.44
CA ALA A 114 -5.61 10.92 -1.72
C ALA A 114 -6.30 9.79 -2.49
N VAL A 115 -6.61 8.67 -1.82
CA VAL A 115 -7.32 7.54 -2.45
C VAL A 115 -8.73 7.95 -2.87
N VAL A 116 -9.47 8.62 -2.00
CA VAL A 116 -10.85 9.05 -2.32
C VAL A 116 -10.89 10.05 -3.48
N ALA A 117 -9.87 10.91 -3.61
CA ALA A 117 -9.77 11.86 -4.71
C ALA A 117 -9.49 11.19 -6.06
N THR A 118 -8.81 10.03 -6.08
CA THR A 118 -8.47 9.33 -7.33
C THR A 118 -9.53 8.33 -7.79
N VAL A 119 -10.36 7.80 -6.88
CA VAL A 119 -11.43 6.84 -7.24
C VAL A 119 -12.34 7.34 -8.39
N PRO A 120 -12.85 8.59 -8.39
CA PRO A 120 -13.70 9.07 -9.49
C PRO A 120 -13.03 9.03 -10.87
N LEU A 121 -11.70 9.21 -10.93
CA LEU A 121 -10.93 9.20 -12.18
C LEU A 121 -10.99 7.85 -12.91
N VAL A 122 -11.19 6.77 -12.16
CA VAL A 122 -11.30 5.41 -12.70
C VAL A 122 -12.75 4.95 -12.74
N LEU A 123 -13.52 5.25 -11.68
CA LEU A 123 -14.89 4.78 -11.52
C LEU A 123 -15.83 5.40 -12.56
N ILE A 124 -15.80 6.72 -12.76
CA ILE A 124 -16.74 7.39 -13.68
C ILE A 124 -16.58 6.89 -15.12
N PRO A 125 -15.36 6.81 -15.71
CA PRO A 125 -15.17 6.23 -17.03
C PRO A 125 -15.66 4.78 -17.12
N LEU A 126 -15.43 3.95 -16.09
CA LEU A 126 -15.90 2.58 -16.05
C LEU A 126 -17.43 2.50 -16.06
N LEU A 127 -18.11 3.32 -15.26
CA LEU A 127 -19.58 3.37 -15.23
C LEU A 127 -20.17 3.93 -16.53
N ASN A 128 -19.47 4.86 -17.18
CA ASN A 128 -19.86 5.40 -18.47
C ASN A 128 -19.74 4.36 -19.59
N ASN A 129 -18.71 3.53 -19.56
CA ASN A 129 -18.59 2.37 -20.46
C ASN A 129 -19.72 1.35 -20.25
N MET A 130 -20.36 1.34 -19.08
CA MET A 130 -21.56 0.54 -18.79
C MET A 130 -22.87 1.26 -19.13
N GLY A 131 -22.82 2.49 -19.68
CA GLY A 131 -23.98 3.24 -20.16
C GLY A 131 -24.58 4.26 -19.19
N MET A 132 -23.94 4.54 -18.04
CA MET A 132 -24.50 5.48 -17.05
C MET A 132 -24.36 6.98 -17.39
N ASN A 133 -23.53 7.35 -18.38
CA ASN A 133 -23.38 8.72 -18.90
C ASN A 133 -23.27 9.82 -17.81
N ILE A 134 -22.46 9.56 -16.79
CA ILE A 134 -22.14 10.48 -15.69
C ILE A 134 -21.12 11.52 -16.18
N GLY A 135 -21.40 12.80 -15.94
CA GLY A 135 -20.49 13.90 -16.28
C GLY A 135 -19.18 13.85 -15.48
N THR A 136 -18.08 14.34 -16.08
CA THR A 136 -16.75 14.40 -15.44
C THR A 136 -16.44 15.76 -14.81
N ASP A 137 -17.47 16.57 -14.56
CA ASP A 137 -17.33 17.91 -14.00
C ASP A 137 -16.75 17.86 -12.58
N PRO A 138 -16.00 18.89 -12.14
CA PRO A 138 -15.38 18.92 -10.80
C PRO A 138 -16.38 18.70 -9.67
N ASP A 139 -17.61 19.22 -9.80
CA ASP A 139 -18.67 19.03 -8.81
C ASP A 139 -19.16 17.58 -8.76
N THR A 140 -19.30 16.92 -9.91
CA THR A 140 -19.68 15.51 -10.00
C THR A 140 -18.59 14.61 -9.40
N ASN A 141 -17.33 14.87 -9.73
CA ASN A 141 -16.19 14.14 -9.15
C ASN A 141 -16.14 14.28 -7.63
N ARG A 142 -16.37 15.49 -7.10
CA ARG A 142 -16.44 15.75 -5.66
C ARG A 142 -17.59 14.97 -5.00
N ASN A 143 -18.76 14.94 -5.63
CA ASN A 143 -19.92 14.23 -5.09
C ASN A 143 -19.70 12.72 -5.06
N VAL A 144 -19.12 12.15 -6.13
CA VAL A 144 -18.75 10.71 -6.18
C VAL A 144 -17.71 10.39 -5.11
N ALA A 145 -16.66 11.21 -4.98
CA ALA A 145 -15.65 11.04 -3.93
C ALA A 145 -16.26 11.06 -2.52
N ALA A 146 -17.15 12.02 -2.24
CA ALA A 146 -17.85 12.12 -0.95
C ALA A 146 -18.73 10.89 -0.67
N LEU A 147 -19.46 10.39 -1.68
CA LEU A 147 -20.27 9.18 -1.57
C LEU A 147 -19.41 7.93 -1.28
N VAL A 148 -18.27 7.80 -1.96
CA VAL A 148 -17.32 6.70 -1.71
C VAL A 148 -16.78 6.78 -0.29
N LEU A 149 -16.35 7.96 0.17
CA LEU A 149 -15.86 8.16 1.54
C LEU A 149 -16.92 7.83 2.60
N LEU A 150 -18.16 8.27 2.40
CA LEU A 150 -19.26 7.93 3.30
C LEU A 150 -19.49 6.43 3.34
N SER A 151 -19.51 5.78 2.17
CA SER A 151 -19.72 4.34 2.04
C SER A 151 -18.62 3.53 2.73
N THR A 152 -17.35 3.88 2.51
CA THR A 152 -16.21 3.19 3.15
C THR A 152 -16.17 3.43 4.65
N THR A 153 -16.54 4.62 5.11
CA THR A 153 -16.64 4.95 6.54
C THR A 153 -17.73 4.11 7.21
N LEU A 154 -18.92 4.02 6.60
CA LEU A 154 -20.01 3.21 7.12
C LEU A 154 -19.62 1.72 7.18
N LEU A 155 -19.03 1.17 6.10
CA LEU A 155 -18.53 -0.21 6.09
C LEU A 155 -17.52 -0.47 7.22
N SER A 156 -16.64 0.50 7.47
CA SER A 156 -15.65 0.41 8.54
C SER A 156 -16.27 0.41 9.94
N ILE A 157 -17.40 1.12 10.13
CA ILE A 157 -18.15 1.14 11.40
C ILE A 157 -18.87 -0.20 11.65
N PHE A 158 -19.52 -0.77 10.63
CA PHE A 158 -20.37 -1.97 10.81
C PHE A 158 -19.59 -3.28 11.02
N GLY A 159 -18.32 -3.35 10.61
CA GLY A 159 -17.46 -4.43 11.09
C GLY A 159 -16.20 -4.68 10.27
N VAL A 160 -15.05 -4.64 10.95
CA VAL A 160 -13.72 -4.95 10.40
C VAL A 160 -13.64 -6.32 9.72
N ARG A 161 -14.50 -7.29 10.10
CA ARG A 161 -14.57 -8.60 9.43
C ARG A 161 -15.07 -8.51 7.99
N LEU A 162 -16.06 -7.66 7.70
CA LEU A 162 -16.56 -7.48 6.33
C LEU A 162 -15.47 -6.84 5.47
N VAL A 163 -14.81 -5.81 6.00
CA VAL A 163 -13.66 -5.16 5.35
C VAL A 163 -12.55 -6.17 5.05
N ALA A 164 -12.23 -7.05 6.01
CA ALA A 164 -11.22 -8.08 5.82
C ALA A 164 -11.60 -9.08 4.71
N ILE A 165 -12.85 -9.51 4.61
CA ILE A 165 -13.31 -10.43 3.55
C ILE A 165 -13.23 -9.75 2.17
N VAL A 166 -13.71 -8.51 2.07
CA VAL A 166 -13.65 -7.74 0.83
C VAL A 166 -12.21 -7.55 0.39
N ASN A 167 -11.34 -7.15 1.32
CA ASN A 167 -9.92 -6.96 1.07
C ASN A 167 -9.23 -8.24 0.61
N ASN A 168 -9.41 -9.34 1.35
CA ASN A 168 -8.87 -10.65 1.00
C ASN A 168 -9.30 -11.10 -0.40
N THR A 169 -10.56 -10.90 -0.74
CA THR A 169 -11.10 -11.24 -2.06
C THR A 169 -10.49 -10.35 -3.15
N GLY A 170 -10.38 -9.05 -2.89
CA GLY A 170 -9.76 -8.08 -3.78
C GLY A 170 -8.33 -8.45 -4.14
N VAL A 171 -7.51 -8.79 -3.14
CA VAL A 171 -6.12 -9.20 -3.34
C VAL A 171 -6.00 -10.45 -4.22
N VAL A 172 -6.89 -11.44 -4.07
CA VAL A 172 -6.90 -12.61 -4.95
C VAL A 172 -7.17 -12.20 -6.41
N PHE A 173 -8.19 -11.38 -6.65
CA PHE A 173 -8.51 -10.91 -8.00
C PHE A 173 -7.42 -10.02 -8.59
N GLU A 174 -6.76 -9.22 -7.76
CA GLU A 174 -5.68 -8.35 -8.17
C GLU A 174 -4.44 -9.15 -8.58
N ILE A 175 -4.00 -10.10 -7.75
CA ILE A 175 -2.87 -10.99 -8.09
C ILE A 175 -3.18 -11.79 -9.36
N LEU A 176 -4.37 -12.39 -9.45
CA LEU A 176 -4.78 -13.13 -10.65
C LEU A 176 -4.83 -12.22 -11.87
N GLY A 177 -5.42 -11.03 -11.73
CA GLY A 177 -5.51 -10.02 -12.78
C GLY A 177 -4.14 -9.60 -13.28
N MET A 178 -3.19 -9.31 -12.39
CA MET A 178 -1.81 -8.98 -12.73
C MET A 178 -1.09 -10.13 -13.43
N VAL A 179 -1.22 -11.37 -12.94
CA VAL A 179 -0.58 -12.54 -13.56
C VAL A 179 -1.15 -12.80 -14.95
N VAL A 180 -2.48 -12.80 -15.09
CA VAL A 180 -3.14 -12.99 -16.39
C VAL A 180 -2.75 -11.88 -17.36
N PHE A 181 -2.78 -10.62 -16.91
CA PHE A 181 -2.39 -9.48 -17.73
C PHE A 181 -0.93 -9.58 -18.19
N ALA A 182 -0.01 -9.92 -17.28
CA ALA A 182 1.40 -10.12 -17.60
C ALA A 182 1.59 -11.26 -18.63
N LEU A 183 0.92 -12.40 -18.45
CA LEU A 183 0.99 -13.53 -19.38
C LEU A 183 0.45 -13.17 -20.76
N VAL A 184 -0.68 -12.45 -20.83
CA VAL A 184 -1.27 -11.99 -22.10
C VAL A 184 -0.28 -11.06 -22.83
N LEU A 185 0.34 -10.13 -22.12
CA LEU A 185 1.33 -9.23 -22.73
C LEU A 185 2.55 -9.99 -23.24
N VAL A 186 3.08 -10.94 -22.48
CA VAL A 186 4.26 -11.72 -22.87
C VAL A 186 3.97 -12.67 -24.03
N LEU A 187 2.79 -13.30 -24.08
CA LEU A 187 2.46 -14.27 -25.12
C LEU A 187 1.96 -13.63 -26.42
N PHE A 188 1.23 -12.52 -26.36
CA PHE A 188 0.57 -11.93 -27.53
C PHE A 188 1.15 -10.58 -27.97
N TYR A 189 1.86 -9.86 -27.09
CA TYR A 189 2.34 -8.49 -27.34
C TYR A 189 3.85 -8.34 -27.16
N HIS A 190 4.64 -9.39 -27.39
CA HIS A 190 6.10 -9.37 -27.29
C HIS A 190 6.78 -8.65 -28.47
N HIS A 191 6.57 -7.33 -28.59
CA HIS A 191 7.13 -6.53 -29.68
C HIS A 191 8.61 -6.16 -29.51
N GLN A 192 9.14 -6.26 -28.29
CA GLN A 192 10.47 -5.78 -27.92
C GLN A 192 11.38 -6.92 -27.49
N SER A 193 12.66 -6.85 -27.86
CA SER A 193 13.67 -7.80 -27.40
C SER A 193 14.09 -7.52 -25.96
N VAL A 194 14.63 -8.53 -25.26
CA VAL A 194 15.13 -8.40 -23.88
C VAL A 194 16.25 -7.35 -23.75
N ALA A 195 16.93 -7.00 -24.85
CA ALA A 195 17.96 -5.96 -24.87
C ALA A 195 17.43 -4.58 -24.46
N VAL A 196 16.11 -4.35 -24.56
CA VAL A 196 15.48 -3.10 -24.17
C VAL A 196 15.68 -2.79 -22.68
N PHE A 197 15.81 -3.79 -21.80
CA PHE A 197 16.13 -3.56 -20.39
C PHE A 197 17.54 -3.01 -20.15
N ALA A 198 18.44 -3.11 -21.12
CA ALA A 198 19.78 -2.54 -21.07
C ALA A 198 19.88 -1.19 -21.80
N ASP A 199 18.80 -0.70 -22.40
CA ASP A 199 18.78 0.56 -23.14
C ASP A 199 18.76 1.75 -22.17
N THR A 200 19.87 2.50 -22.15
CA THR A 200 20.06 3.69 -21.32
C THR A 200 19.75 5.00 -22.04
N SER A 201 19.26 4.96 -23.28
CA SER A 201 18.95 6.15 -24.09
C SER A 201 17.98 7.11 -23.38
N TYR A 202 17.06 6.56 -22.59
CA TYR A 202 16.06 7.31 -21.82
C TYR A 202 16.61 8.03 -20.57
N LEU A 203 17.84 7.71 -20.11
CA LEU A 203 18.43 8.35 -18.94
C LEU A 203 18.96 9.77 -19.22
N GLY A 204 18.98 10.18 -20.49
CA GLY A 204 19.55 11.44 -20.94
C GLY A 204 21.08 11.39 -21.06
N THR A 205 21.68 12.43 -21.64
CA THR A 205 23.14 12.49 -21.90
C THR A 205 23.93 13.27 -20.85
N SER A 206 23.28 14.14 -20.08
CA SER A 206 23.96 15.06 -19.15
C SER A 206 24.00 14.58 -17.69
N ASN A 207 23.00 13.83 -17.21
CA ASN A 207 22.94 13.36 -15.83
C ASN A 207 22.21 12.01 -15.67
N GLN A 208 22.79 10.96 -16.24
CA GLN A 208 22.20 9.61 -16.21
C GLN A 208 21.96 9.09 -14.79
N THR A 209 22.91 9.31 -13.89
CA THR A 209 22.80 8.89 -12.49
C THR A 209 21.66 9.61 -11.78
N GLY A 210 21.51 10.92 -11.97
CA GLY A 210 20.41 11.69 -11.38
C GLY A 210 19.04 11.23 -11.87
N THR A 211 18.90 11.00 -13.17
CA THR A 211 17.65 10.46 -13.76
C THR A 211 17.35 9.07 -13.22
N PHE A 212 18.35 8.21 -13.11
CA PHE A 212 18.16 6.86 -12.55
C PHE A 212 17.77 6.89 -11.07
N LEU A 213 18.38 7.77 -10.26
CA LEU A 213 17.99 7.95 -8.85
C LEU A 213 16.57 8.50 -8.70
N ALA A 214 16.16 9.43 -9.57
CA ALA A 214 14.78 9.93 -9.60
C ALA A 214 13.79 8.84 -10.00
N ALA A 215 14.13 8.00 -10.97
CA ALA A 215 13.33 6.85 -11.33
C ALA A 215 13.31 5.80 -10.20
N MET A 216 14.42 5.58 -9.50
CA MET A 216 14.47 4.69 -8.33
C MET A 216 13.56 5.17 -7.20
N PHE A 217 13.40 6.47 -7.00
CA PHE A 217 12.39 7.01 -6.08
C PHE A 217 10.97 6.62 -6.50
N MET A 218 10.67 6.58 -7.80
CA MET A 218 9.35 6.12 -8.28
C MET A 218 9.09 4.64 -7.98
N SER A 219 10.14 3.80 -7.94
CA SER A 219 10.02 2.38 -7.57
C SER A 219 9.54 2.16 -6.14
N LEU A 220 9.71 3.14 -5.23
CA LEU A 220 9.15 3.07 -3.87
C LEU A 220 7.61 3.07 -3.84
N PHE A 221 6.97 3.49 -4.92
CA PHE A 221 5.51 3.47 -5.03
C PHE A 221 5.00 2.18 -5.71
N VAL A 222 5.90 1.41 -6.32
CA VAL A 222 5.57 0.15 -7.02
C VAL A 222 5.79 -1.07 -6.13
N ILE A 223 6.79 -1.00 -5.22
CA ILE A 223 7.24 -2.06 -4.32
C ILE A 223 6.86 -1.69 -2.89
#